data_AF-A0A960JSL8-F1
#
_entry.id   AF-A0A960JSL8-F1
#
_cell.length_a   1.000
_cell.length_b   1.000
_cell.length_c   1.000
_cell.angle_alpha   90.00
_cell.angle_beta   90.00
_cell.angle_gamma   90.00
#
_symmetry.space_group_name_H-M   'P 1'
#
loop_
_entity.id
_entity.type
_entity.pdbx_description
1 polymer ?
#
loop_
_entity_poly.entity_id
_entity_poly.type
_entity_poly.pdbx_seq_one_letter_code
_entity_poly.pdbx_strand_id
1 'polypeptide(L)' 'MLLAIDIGNTQTVIGLFGDDDHAPSYHARNDERHGRVPPAEAGLLDHWRIATNSERTSDEHALMVQEFLGFHGFSFDDD' A
#
# COMPACT_ATOMS: atom_id res chain seq x y z
N MET A 1 -3.06 -0.35 10.51
CA MET A 1 -2.79 -0.27 9.05
C MET A 1 -3.56 0.90 8.44
N LEU A 2 -3.00 1.56 7.42
CA LEU A 2 -3.63 2.63 6.65
C LEU A 2 -3.48 2.37 5.14
N LEU A 3 -4.57 2.50 4.39
CA LEU A 3 -4.58 2.41 2.92
C LEU A 3 -4.75 3.81 2.31
N ALA A 4 -3.80 4.22 1.48
CA ALA A 4 -3.87 5.48 0.72
C ALA A 4 -4.16 5.17 -0.75
N ILE A 5 -5.12 5.87 -1.35
CA ILE A 5 -5.50 5.69 -2.77
C ILE A 5 -5.45 7.05 -3.46
N ASP A 6 -4.55 7.19 -4.44
CA ASP A 6 -4.42 8.35 -5.31
C ASP A 6 -4.98 8.02 -6.70
N ILE A 7 -6.11 8.63 -7.05
CA ILE A 7 -6.84 8.36 -8.31
C ILE A 7 -6.49 9.44 -9.33
N GLY A 8 -5.55 9.14 -10.23
CA GLY A 8 -5.20 9.99 -11.36
C GLY A 8 -6.05 9.70 -12.61
N ASN A 9 -5.87 10.51 -13.65
CA ASN A 9 -6.58 10.34 -14.93
C ASN A 9 -6.26 9.02 -15.63
N THR A 10 -5.00 8.57 -15.57
CA THR A 10 -4.53 7.39 -16.29
C THR A 10 -4.20 6.25 -15.35
N GLN A 11 -3.72 6.56 -14.15
CA GLN A 11 -3.22 5.59 -13.20
C GLN A 11 -3.77 5.89 -11.82
N THR A 12 -4.19 4.83 -11.13
CA THR A 12 -4.49 4.85 -9.69
C THR A 12 -3.32 4.21 -8.97
N VAL A 13 -2.81 4.88 -7.93
CA VAL A 13 -1.77 4.36 -7.04
C VAL A 13 -2.40 4.01 -5.71
N ILE A 14 -2.09 2.83 -5.20
CA ILE A 14 -2.57 2.32 -3.91
C ILE A 14 -1.34 2.07 -3.05
N GLY A 15 -1.26 2.72 -1.89
CA GLY A 15 -0.18 2.56 -0.93
C GLY A 15 -0.68 1.92 0.36
N LEU A 16 0.02 0.90 0.82
CA LEU A 16 -0.25 0.20 2.08
C LEU A 16 0.73 0.69 3.14
N PHE A 17 0.23 1.24 4.23
CA PHE A 17 1.04 1.73 5.33
C PHE A 17 0.76 0.92 6.59
N GLY A 18 1.83 0.46 7.23
CA GLY A 18 1.79 -0.32 8.46
C GLY A 18 2.09 0.53 9.67
N ASP A 19 1.62 0.07 10.82
CA ASP A 19 2.08 0.59 12.11
C ASP A 19 3.45 -0.04 12.44
N ASP A 20 4.12 0.44 13.50
CA ASP A 20 5.50 0.03 13.85
C ASP A 20 5.68 -1.50 13.97
N ASP A 21 4.61 -2.23 14.32
CA ASP A 21 4.61 -3.70 14.44
C ASP A 21 4.66 -4.44 13.08
N HIS A 22 4.18 -3.80 12.02
CA HIS A 22 4.15 -4.35 10.66
C HIS A 22 5.17 -3.70 9.72
N ALA A 23 5.88 -2.66 10.18
CA ALA A 23 6.94 -2.03 9.42
C ALA A 23 7.93 -3.11 8.95
N PRO A 24 8.25 -3.20 7.64
CA PRO A 24 9.16 -4.22 7.16
C PRO A 24 10.49 -4.01 7.88
N SER A 25 11.14 -5.08 8.31
CA SER A 25 12.46 -4.99 8.97
C SER A 25 13.55 -4.33 8.09
N TYR A 26 13.21 -4.01 6.83
CA TYR A 26 14.00 -3.18 5.92
C TYR A 26 13.95 -1.68 6.24
N HIS A 27 12.87 -1.15 6.83
CA HIS A 27 12.75 0.25 7.26
C HIS A 27 13.19 0.48 8.71
N ALA A 28 13.20 -0.56 9.54
CA ALA A 28 13.60 -0.50 10.95
C ALA A 28 15.12 -0.64 11.18
N ARG A 29 15.91 -0.92 10.14
CA ARG A 29 17.36 -0.87 10.25
C ARG A 29 17.82 0.48 9.74
N ASN A 30 18.38 1.27 10.65
CA ASN A 30 19.35 2.32 10.33
C ASN A 30 20.55 1.69 9.59
N ASP A 31 20.33 1.18 8.38
CA ASP A 31 21.40 0.81 7.47
C ASP A 31 21.91 2.12 6.89
N GLU A 32 23.02 2.60 7.45
CA GLU A 32 23.72 3.83 7.05
C GLU A 32 24.06 3.85 5.54
N ARG A 33 23.86 2.74 4.82
CA ARG A 33 23.98 2.60 3.37
C ARG A 33 22.77 3.10 2.57
N HIS A 34 21.56 3.15 3.13
CA HIS A 34 20.32 3.38 2.37
C HIS A 34 19.76 4.82 2.40
N GLY A 35 20.45 5.75 3.07
CA GLY A 35 20.03 7.15 3.12
C GLY A 35 18.73 7.36 3.92
N ARG A 36 18.35 8.62 4.12
CA ARG A 36 17.13 8.97 4.86
C ARG A 36 15.90 8.61 4.02
N VAL A 37 15.03 7.74 4.55
CA VAL A 37 13.71 7.47 3.94
C VAL A 37 12.93 8.79 3.86
N PRO A 38 12.41 9.18 2.68
CA PRO A 38 11.64 10.39 2.55
C PRO A 38 10.37 10.31 3.42
N PRO A 39 9.90 11.43 4.00
CA PRO A 39 8.74 11.42 4.90
C PRO A 39 7.48 10.80 4.28
N ALA A 40 7.35 10.88 2.95
CA ALA A 40 6.23 10.32 2.20
C ALA A 40 6.21 8.78 2.15
N GLU A 41 7.35 8.13 2.41
CA GLU A 41 7.50 6.66 2.39
C GLU A 41 7.68 6.08 3.79
N ALA A 42 7.57 6.92 4.83
CA ALA A 42 7.64 6.46 6.21
C ALA A 42 6.46 5.51 6.50
N GLY A 43 6.76 4.26 6.86
CA GLY A 43 5.77 3.23 7.16
C GLY A 43 5.13 2.57 5.92
N LEU A 44 5.61 2.86 4.70
CA LEU A 44 5.11 2.21 3.48
C LEU A 44 5.54 0.73 3.47
N LEU A 45 4.55 -0.17 3.48
CA LEU A 45 4.75 -1.62 3.35
C LEU A 45 4.87 -2.03 1.90
N ASP A 46 3.99 -1.49 1.05
CA ASP A 46 3.99 -1.75 -0.39
C ASP A 46 3.17 -0.70 -1.15
N HIS A 47 3.32 -0.67 -2.47
CA HIS A 47 2.47 0.10 -3.34
C HIS A 47 2.19 -0.61 -4.67
N TRP A 48 0.98 -0.42 -5.18
CA TRP A 48 0.57 -0.92 -6.48
C TRP A 48 0.12 0.23 -7.36
N ARG A 49 0.37 0.08 -8.67
CA ARG A 49 -0.13 0.99 -9.70
C ARG A 49 -0.97 0.21 -10.69
N ILE A 50 -2.17 0.71 -10.93
CA ILE A 50 -3.14 0.14 -11.87
C ILE A 50 -3.63 1.22 -12.82
N ALA A 51 -4.14 0.83 -13.98
CA ALA A 51 -4.84 1.77 -14.85
C ALA A 51 -6.11 2.29 -14.16
N THR A 52 -6.37 3.59 -14.26
CA THR A 52 -7.65 4.18 -13.87
C THR A 52 -8.71 3.73 -14.86
N ASN A 53 -9.78 3.11 -14.37
CA ASN A 53 -10.92 2.72 -15.17
C ASN A 53 -12.20 3.21 -14.47
N SER A 54 -12.88 4.19 -15.05
CA SER A 54 -14.12 4.76 -14.50
C SER A 54 -15.31 3.79 -14.54
N GLU A 55 -15.24 2.78 -15.42
CA GLU A 55 -16.31 1.79 -15.58
C GLU A 55 -16.15 0.61 -14.61
N ARG A 56 -15.05 0.56 -13.84
CA ARG A 56 -14.80 -0.52 -12.88
C ARG A 56 -15.79 -0.45 -11.74
N THR A 57 -16.44 -1.58 -11.43
CA THR A 57 -17.47 -1.63 -10.39
C THR A 57 -16.87 -1.69 -9.00
N SER A 58 -17.67 -1.43 -7.97
CA SER A 58 -17.21 -1.44 -6.58
C SER A 58 -16.74 -2.82 -6.13
N ASP A 59 -17.39 -3.89 -6.60
CA ASP A 59 -17.00 -5.28 -6.32
C ASP A 59 -15.72 -5.68 -7.06
N GLU A 60 -15.50 -5.22 -8.29
CA GLU A 60 -14.22 -5.40 -8.98
C GLU A 60 -13.08 -4.68 -8.25
N HIS A 61 -13.34 -3.48 -7.72
CA HIS A 61 -12.39 -2.77 -6.87
C HIS A 61 -12.12 -3.53 -5.57
N ALA A 62 -13.15 -4.06 -4.91
CA ALA A 62 -13.01 -4.81 -3.67
C ALA A 62 -12.15 -6.07 -3.86
N LEU A 63 -12.41 -6.86 -4.91
CA LEU A 63 -11.63 -8.05 -5.23
C LEU A 63 -10.16 -7.71 -5.50
N MET A 64 -9.90 -6.65 -6.27
CA MET A 64 -8.55 -6.21 -6.58
C MET A 64 -7.79 -5.76 -5.32
N VAL A 65 -8.43 -4.97 -4.46
CA VAL A 65 -7.81 -4.52 -3.21
C VAL A 65 -7.59 -5.70 -2.27
N GLN A 66 -8.54 -6.64 -2.19
CA GLN A 66 -8.39 -7.86 -1.39
C GLN A 66 -7.18 -8.69 -1.83
N GLU A 67 -6.96 -8.86 -3.13
CA GLU A 67 -5.79 -9.56 -3.66
C GLU A 67 -4.48 -8.84 -3.29
N PHE A 68 -4.44 -7.51 -3.36
CA PHE A 68 -3.27 -6.73 -2.98
C PHE A 68 -2.93 -6.87 -1.49
N LEU A 69 -3.93 -6.75 -0.62
CA LEU A 69 -3.76 -6.93 0.82
C LEU A 69 -3.30 -8.35 1.18
N GLY A 70 -3.82 -9.36 0.47
CA GLY A 70 -3.46 -10.76 0.66
C GLY A 70 -1.97 -11.07 0.48
N PHE A 71 -1.23 -10.29 -0.31
CA PHE A 71 0.23 -10.46 -0.44
C PHE A 71 0.99 -10.16 0.85
N HIS A 72 0.43 -9.33 1.73
CA HIS A 72 1.04 -8.93 3.01
C HIS A 72 0.34 -9.53 4.23
N GLY A 73 -0.58 -10.48 4.00
CA GLY A 73 -1.31 -11.16 5.07
C GLY A 73 -2.36 -10.29 5.76
N PHE A 74 -2.78 -9.19 5.15
CA PHE A 74 -3.89 -8.37 5.64
C PHE A 74 -5.21 -8.81 5.01
N SER A 75 -6.29 -8.72 5.77
CA SER A 75 -7.65 -8.89 5.27
C SER A 75 -8.53 -7.70 5.66
N PHE A 76 -9.69 -7.56 5.01
CA PHE A 76 -10.67 -6.55 5.40
C PHE A 76 -11.37 -6.86 6.73
N ASP A 77 -11.29 -8.11 7.19
CA ASP A 77 -11.95 -8.59 8.41
C ASP A 77 -11.05 -8.46 9.65
N ASP A 78 -9.79 -8.06 9.49
CA ASP A 78 -8.87 -7.76 10.58
C ASP A 78 -9.10 -6.31 11.05
N ASP A 79 -9.89 -6.16 12.11
CA ASP A 79 -10.14 -4.90 12.86
C ASP A 79 -9.11 -4.72 13.99
#